data_AF-A0A7Y2ZT03-F1
#
_entry.id   AF-A0A7Y2ZT03-F1
#
_cell.length_a   1.000
_cell.length_b   1.000
_cell.length_c   1.000
_cell.angle_alpha   90.00
_cell.angle_beta   90.00
_cell.angle_gamma   90.00
#
_symmetry.space_group_name_H-M   'P 1'
#
loop_
_entity.id
_entity.type
_entity.pdbx_description
1 polymer ?
#
loop_
_entity_poly.entity_id
_entity_poly.type
_entity_poly.pdbx_seq_one_letter_code
_entity_poly.pdbx_strand_id
1 'polypeptide(L)'
;PYQVDLLNGSDALTQTIGNAFVPDGMYKEIRFKFHKDEDLPISNDLYDRSIYIKGTINGTPFEFWHDTSENLDIGRSTGVLVQDGMTNLTVQFEMSQFLSSLNNIDLSQATDDNNNGIIEIYTNDEDGNQDIAYELKENIKMAADLMNY
;
A
#
# COMPACT_ATOMS: atom_id res chain seq x y z
N PRO A 1 -5.95 -2.06 -13.58
CA PRO A 1 -5.64 -1.18 -12.43
C PRO A 1 -4.22 -0.60 -12.57
N TYR A 2 -3.83 0.44 -11.84
CA TYR A 2 -2.42 0.89 -11.83
C TYR A 2 -1.63 0.07 -10.81
N GLN A 3 -0.45 -0.41 -11.19
CA GLN A 3 0.49 -1.06 -10.28
C GLN A 3 1.58 -0.05 -9.90
N VAL A 4 1.76 0.13 -8.60
CA VAL A 4 2.77 1.03 -8.04
C VAL A 4 3.74 0.20 -7.22
N ASP A 5 4.99 0.18 -7.64
CA ASP A 5 6.08 -0.44 -6.89
C ASP A 5 6.74 0.65 -6.02
N LEU A 6 6.69 0.48 -4.70
CA LEU A 6 7.16 1.45 -3.71
C LEU A 6 8.58 1.18 -3.20
N LEU A 7 9.18 0.04 -3.57
CA LEU A 7 10.45 -0.42 -2.98
C LEU A 7 11.51 -0.87 -4.00
N ASN A 8 11.25 -0.81 -5.31
CA ASN A 8 12.28 -1.02 -6.33
C ASN A 8 13.46 -0.05 -6.20
N GLY A 9 14.67 -0.60 -6.00
CA GLY A 9 15.87 0.10 -5.52
C GLY A 9 16.59 1.03 -6.50
N SER A 10 15.89 1.79 -7.33
CA SER A 10 16.48 2.94 -8.02
C SER A 10 16.04 4.24 -7.35
N ASP A 11 17.01 5.11 -7.00
CA ASP A 11 16.88 6.33 -6.20
C ASP A 11 15.59 7.11 -6.48
N ALA A 12 14.80 7.29 -5.40
CA ALA A 12 13.53 8.01 -5.35
C ALA A 12 12.54 7.59 -6.45
N LEU A 13 11.71 6.57 -6.17
CA LEU A 13 10.58 6.13 -6.99
C LEU A 13 9.57 7.28 -7.20
N THR A 14 9.87 8.16 -8.14
CA THR A 14 8.89 9.07 -8.73
C THR A 14 8.32 8.38 -9.95
N GLN A 15 7.20 7.69 -9.77
CA GLN A 15 6.47 7.07 -10.88
C GLN A 15 5.28 7.96 -11.26
N THR A 16 5.19 8.33 -12.54
CA THR A 16 3.95 8.89 -13.07
C THR A 16 2.93 7.77 -13.22
N ILE A 17 1.94 7.75 -12.33
CA ILE A 17 0.87 6.76 -12.30
C ILE A 17 -0.20 6.98 -13.36
N GLY A 18 -0.25 8.16 -14.00
CA GLY A 18 -1.18 8.46 -15.08
C GLY A 18 -1.28 9.94 -15.39
N ASN A 19 -2.00 10.27 -16.46
CA ASN A 19 -2.36 11.64 -16.80
C ASN A 19 -3.88 11.74 -16.85
N ALA A 20 -4.43 12.83 -16.31
CA ALA A 20 -5.85 13.12 -16.36
C ALA A 20 -6.07 14.54 -16.86
N PHE A 21 -7.03 14.71 -17.77
CA PHE A 21 -7.49 16.02 -18.20
C PHE A 21 -8.70 16.40 -17.35
N VAL A 22 -8.54 17.44 -16.55
CA VAL A 22 -9.60 17.96 -15.67
C VAL A 22 -9.81 19.45 -15.97
N PRO A 23 -11.06 19.97 -15.93
CA PRO A 23 -11.31 21.39 -16.10
C PRO A 23 -10.57 22.27 -15.08
N ASP A 24 -10.39 23.54 -15.42
CA ASP A 24 -9.88 24.52 -14.45
C ASP A 24 -10.86 24.66 -13.28
N GLY A 25 -10.33 24.69 -12.06
CA GLY A 25 -11.16 24.74 -10.87
C GLY A 25 -10.42 24.48 -9.56
N MET A 26 -11.16 24.62 -8.47
CA MET A 26 -10.70 24.28 -7.11
C MET A 26 -11.28 22.93 -6.72
N TYR A 27 -10.42 21.94 -6.58
CA TYR A 27 -10.79 20.58 -6.19
C TYR A 27 -10.57 20.40 -4.70
N LYS A 28 -11.43 19.60 -4.06
CA LYS A 28 -11.32 19.32 -2.62
C LYS A 28 -10.20 18.31 -2.32
N GLU A 29 -10.17 17.22 -3.09
CA GLU A 29 -9.32 16.06 -2.85
C GLU A 29 -9.13 15.27 -4.15
N ILE A 30 -8.09 14.44 -4.17
CA ILE A 30 -7.86 13.40 -5.15
C ILE A 30 -7.97 12.07 -4.42
N ARG A 31 -8.84 11.18 -4.91
CA ARG A 31 -9.10 9.87 -4.32
C ARG A 31 -8.47 8.77 -5.15
N PHE A 32 -7.61 7.98 -4.53
CA PHE A 32 -7.16 6.69 -5.04
C PHE A 32 -7.95 5.58 -4.34
N LYS A 33 -8.20 4.50 -5.05
CA LYS A 33 -8.86 3.32 -4.47
C LYS A 33 -7.94 2.13 -4.64
N PHE A 34 -7.56 1.51 -3.53
CA PHE A 34 -6.95 0.20 -3.54
C PHE A 34 -8.01 -0.83 -3.91
N HIS A 35 -7.68 -1.70 -4.85
CA HIS A 35 -8.55 -2.77 -5.27
C HIS A 35 -7.72 -3.91 -5.82
N LYS A 36 -8.21 -5.13 -5.65
CA LYS A 36 -7.58 -6.30 -6.23
C LYS A 36 -7.58 -6.26 -7.75
N ASP A 37 -6.56 -6.85 -8.36
CA ASP A 37 -6.42 -6.94 -9.81
C ASP A 37 -6.59 -8.39 -10.28
N GLU A 38 -7.78 -8.69 -10.82
CA GLU A 38 -8.13 -10.01 -11.36
C GLU A 38 -7.73 -10.15 -12.85
N ASP A 39 -7.30 -9.06 -13.50
CA ASP A 39 -6.89 -9.08 -14.91
C ASP A 39 -5.42 -9.50 -15.08
N LEU A 40 -4.69 -9.70 -13.98
CA LEU A 40 -3.29 -10.12 -14.02
C LEU A 40 -3.13 -11.61 -14.35
N PRO A 41 -1.98 -12.00 -14.91
CA PRO A 41 -1.63 -13.41 -14.97
C PRO A 41 -1.58 -13.99 -13.54
N ILE A 42 -2.09 -15.21 -13.35
CA ILE A 42 -2.06 -15.91 -12.05
C ILE A 42 -0.65 -16.08 -11.47
N SER A 43 0.38 -15.98 -12.31
CA SER A 43 1.79 -16.01 -11.90
C SER A 43 2.30 -14.67 -11.33
N ASN A 44 1.48 -13.61 -11.37
CA ASN A 44 1.82 -12.31 -10.83
C ASN A 44 1.48 -12.28 -9.33
N ASP A 45 2.42 -11.82 -8.52
CA ASP A 45 2.26 -11.73 -7.06
C ASP A 45 1.09 -10.83 -6.61
N LEU A 46 0.62 -9.91 -7.48
CA LEU A 46 -0.54 -9.04 -7.23
C LEU A 46 -1.86 -9.59 -7.82
N TYR A 47 -1.86 -10.77 -8.43
CA TYR A 47 -3.12 -11.37 -8.91
C TYR A 47 -4.09 -11.61 -7.74
N ASP A 48 -5.32 -11.13 -7.89
CA ASP A 48 -6.39 -11.18 -6.88
C ASP A 48 -6.02 -10.55 -5.52
N ARG A 49 -5.03 -9.65 -5.52
CA ARG A 49 -4.52 -8.95 -4.34
C ARG A 49 -4.46 -7.45 -4.61
N SER A 50 -4.65 -6.64 -3.57
CA SER A 50 -4.49 -5.18 -3.68
C SER A 50 -3.14 -4.71 -3.15
N ILE A 51 -2.51 -5.48 -2.26
CA ILE A 51 -1.23 -5.17 -1.64
C ILE A 51 -0.40 -6.45 -1.56
N TYR A 52 0.89 -6.33 -1.86
CA TYR A 52 1.85 -7.41 -1.74
C TYR A 52 3.20 -6.86 -1.28
N ILE A 53 3.79 -7.47 -0.25
CA ILE A 53 5.06 -7.07 0.35
C ILE A 53 5.92 -8.32 0.55
N LYS A 54 7.16 -8.26 0.08
CA LYS A 54 8.19 -9.27 0.30
C LYS A 54 9.36 -8.67 1.06
N GLY A 55 10.00 -9.48 1.90
CA GLY A 55 11.23 -9.08 2.58
C GLY A 55 11.81 -10.20 3.42
N THR A 56 12.54 -9.82 4.48
CA THR A 56 13.10 -10.77 5.43
C THR A 56 12.85 -10.33 6.87
N ILE A 57 12.40 -11.25 7.73
CA ILE A 57 12.30 -11.09 9.18
C ILE A 57 13.37 -11.98 9.80
N ASN A 58 14.33 -11.39 10.50
CA ASN A 58 15.45 -12.10 11.15
C ASN A 58 16.24 -13.04 10.21
N GLY A 59 16.27 -12.73 8.90
CA GLY A 59 16.94 -13.54 7.87
C GLY A 59 16.05 -14.59 7.21
N THR A 60 14.86 -14.86 7.73
CA THR A 60 13.86 -15.72 7.08
C THR A 60 13.04 -14.89 6.10
N PRO A 61 12.83 -15.35 4.85
CA PRO A 61 11.91 -14.69 3.92
C PRO A 61 10.51 -14.56 4.51
N PHE A 62 9.83 -13.45 4.23
CA PHE A 62 8.41 -13.31 4.57
C PHE A 62 7.61 -12.75 3.39
N GLU A 63 6.33 -13.10 3.38
CA GLU A 63 5.34 -12.58 2.45
C GLU A 63 4.12 -12.05 3.20
N PHE A 64 3.76 -10.80 2.93
CA PHE A 64 2.49 -10.22 3.35
C PHE A 64 1.65 -9.86 2.14
N TRP A 65 0.36 -10.17 2.19
CA TRP A 65 -0.59 -9.69 1.19
C TRP A 65 -1.98 -9.46 1.78
N HIS A 66 -2.75 -8.60 1.12
CA HIS A 66 -4.16 -8.41 1.41
C HIS A 66 -4.93 -8.03 0.13
N ASP A 67 -6.22 -8.36 0.07
CA ASP A 67 -7.18 -8.01 -0.97
C ASP A 67 -8.06 -6.79 -0.61
N THR A 68 -7.58 -5.93 0.29
CA THR A 68 -8.38 -4.86 0.87
C THR A 68 -8.87 -3.87 -0.19
N SER A 69 -10.02 -3.24 0.08
CA SER A 69 -10.64 -2.23 -0.79
C SER A 69 -10.79 -0.90 -0.06
N GLU A 70 -9.66 -0.26 0.25
CA GLU A 70 -9.62 1.04 0.96
C GLU A 70 -9.46 2.21 -0.03
N ASN A 71 -9.92 3.40 0.38
CA ASN A 71 -9.65 4.64 -0.34
C ASN A 71 -8.45 5.35 0.30
N LEU A 72 -7.56 5.87 -0.53
CA LEU A 72 -6.53 6.82 -0.17
C LEU A 72 -6.96 8.20 -0.69
N ASP A 73 -7.48 9.01 0.21
CA ASP A 73 -7.90 10.37 -0.08
C ASP A 73 -6.74 11.32 0.21
N ILE A 74 -6.37 12.12 -0.79
CA ILE A 74 -5.27 13.07 -0.73
C ILE A 74 -5.85 14.45 -0.98
N GLY A 75 -6.01 15.21 0.10
CA GLY A 75 -6.53 16.57 0.09
C GLY A 75 -5.50 17.56 0.59
N ARG A 76 -5.76 18.84 0.34
CA ARG A 76 -5.13 19.94 1.10
C ARG A 76 -6.25 20.70 1.77
N SER A 77 -6.01 21.25 2.96
CA SER A 77 -6.97 22.13 3.63
C SER A 77 -7.38 23.33 2.75
N THR A 78 -6.54 23.73 1.81
CA THR A 78 -6.79 24.80 0.83
C THR A 78 -7.41 24.33 -0.49
N GLY A 79 -7.61 23.03 -0.68
CA GLY A 79 -7.93 22.43 -1.98
C GLY A 79 -6.74 22.34 -2.94
N VAL A 80 -6.98 21.73 -4.09
CA VAL A 80 -6.04 21.57 -5.21
C VAL A 80 -6.52 22.45 -6.36
N LEU A 81 -5.74 23.48 -6.69
CA LEU A 81 -6.00 24.36 -7.84
C LEU A 81 -5.52 23.68 -9.13
N VAL A 82 -6.41 23.61 -10.11
CA VAL A 82 -6.08 23.32 -11.51
C VAL A 82 -6.28 24.60 -12.31
N GLN A 83 -5.24 25.02 -13.02
CA GLN A 83 -5.26 26.20 -13.88
C GLN A 83 -4.51 25.88 -15.17
N ASP A 84 -4.99 26.39 -16.30
CA ASP A 84 -4.42 26.15 -17.63
C ASP A 84 -4.40 24.64 -18.00
N GLY A 85 -5.38 23.89 -17.48
CA GLY A 85 -5.59 22.47 -17.76
C GLY A 85 -4.52 21.53 -17.21
N MET A 86 -3.60 22.01 -16.35
CA MET A 86 -2.52 21.19 -15.80
C MET A 86 -2.28 21.49 -14.31
N THR A 87 -2.07 20.44 -13.52
CA THR A 87 -1.55 20.55 -12.15
C THR A 87 -0.67 19.34 -11.87
N ASN A 88 0.43 19.54 -11.15
CA ASN A 88 1.30 18.44 -10.73
C ASN A 88 0.98 18.08 -9.28
N LEU A 89 0.49 16.86 -9.06
CA LEU A 89 0.36 16.28 -7.73
C LEU A 89 1.50 15.30 -7.50
N THR A 90 2.19 15.46 -6.38
CA THR A 90 3.15 14.48 -5.88
C THR A 90 2.59 13.85 -4.62
N VAL A 91 2.53 12.53 -4.60
CA VAL A 91 2.18 11.73 -3.42
C VAL A 91 3.47 11.13 -2.89
N GLN A 92 3.75 11.35 -1.61
CA GLN A 92 4.91 10.80 -0.94
C GLN A 92 4.47 9.67 -0.02
N PHE A 93 4.98 8.46 -0.26
CA PHE A 93 4.74 7.30 0.59
C PHE A 93 5.91 7.11 1.54
N GLU A 94 5.67 7.39 2.82
CA GLU A 94 6.64 7.09 3.89
C GLU A 94 6.44 5.64 4.35
N MET A 95 7.15 4.69 3.71
CA MET A 95 7.00 3.25 4.01
C MET A 95 7.36 2.89 5.45
N SER A 96 8.27 3.63 6.06
CA SER A 96 8.58 3.49 7.49
C SER A 96 7.35 3.77 8.35
N GLN A 97 6.63 4.87 8.07
CA GLN A 97 5.36 5.17 8.71
C GLN A 97 4.31 4.12 8.35
N PHE A 98 4.20 3.69 7.10
CA PHE A 98 3.23 2.65 6.72
C PHE A 98 3.37 1.36 7.53
N LEU A 99 4.61 0.96 7.86
CA LEU A 99 4.91 -0.22 8.66
C LEU A 99 4.91 0.03 10.17
N SER A 100 5.22 1.25 10.61
CA SER A 100 5.43 1.58 12.04
C SER A 100 4.43 2.57 12.63
N SER A 101 3.53 3.14 11.84
CA SER A 101 2.64 4.20 12.29
C SER A 101 1.48 3.60 13.06
N LEU A 102 1.30 4.06 14.29
CA LEU A 102 0.15 3.86 15.16
C LEU A 102 0.13 2.53 15.92
N ASN A 103 0.28 1.39 15.26
CA ASN A 103 0.57 0.13 15.94
C ASN A 103 2.07 -0.14 15.85
N ASN A 104 2.72 -0.34 16.99
CA ASN A 104 4.11 -0.76 17.05
C ASN A 104 4.17 -2.25 16.70
N ILE A 105 3.93 -2.58 15.42
CA ILE A 105 3.83 -3.96 14.94
C ILE A 105 5.20 -4.61 15.11
N ASP A 106 5.27 -5.57 16.02
CA ASP A 106 6.47 -6.35 16.26
C ASP A 106 6.50 -7.55 15.32
N LEU A 107 7.03 -7.34 14.11
CA LEU A 107 7.23 -8.42 13.13
C LEU A 107 8.18 -9.51 13.64
N SER A 108 8.93 -9.30 14.73
CA SER A 108 9.77 -10.36 15.30
C SER A 108 8.98 -11.49 15.96
N GLN A 109 7.67 -11.28 16.20
CA GLN A 109 6.75 -12.33 16.68
C GLN A 109 6.22 -13.23 15.56
N ALA A 110 6.46 -12.88 14.28
CA ALA A 110 5.97 -13.69 13.17
C ALA A 110 6.70 -15.03 13.09
N THR A 111 5.95 -16.11 12.84
CA THR A 111 6.44 -17.48 12.83
C THR A 111 6.29 -18.14 11.47
N ASP A 112 7.13 -19.15 11.21
CA ASP A 112 6.99 -20.12 10.11
C ASP A 112 6.57 -21.45 10.78
N ASP A 113 5.27 -21.57 11.12
CA ASP A 113 4.76 -22.69 11.93
C ASP A 113 4.64 -23.96 11.08
N ASN A 114 4.34 -23.81 9.78
CA ASN A 114 4.34 -24.93 8.84
C ASN A 114 5.76 -25.38 8.43
N ASN A 115 6.80 -24.62 8.80
CA ASN A 115 8.23 -24.87 8.54
C ASN A 115 8.57 -25.02 7.04
N ASN A 116 7.90 -24.25 6.19
CA ASN A 116 8.14 -24.29 4.75
C ASN A 116 9.29 -23.36 4.29
N GLY A 117 9.85 -22.58 5.20
CA GLY A 117 10.96 -21.66 4.97
C GLY A 117 10.55 -20.23 4.58
N ILE A 118 9.25 -19.92 4.61
CA ILE A 118 8.68 -18.60 4.34
C ILE A 118 7.71 -18.27 5.48
N ILE A 119 7.87 -17.09 6.07
CA ILE A 119 6.90 -16.56 7.04
C ILE A 119 5.74 -15.94 6.25
N GLU A 120 4.56 -16.51 6.40
CA GLU A 120 3.35 -16.16 5.68
C GLU A 120 2.45 -15.30 6.58
N ILE A 121 2.18 -14.06 6.15
CA ILE A 121 1.42 -13.08 6.95
C ILE A 121 0.20 -12.63 6.13
N TYR A 122 -0.91 -13.33 6.25
CA TYR A 122 -2.18 -12.99 5.57
C TYR A 122 -3.36 -13.70 6.23
N THR A 123 -4.59 -13.20 6.02
CA THR A 123 -5.79 -13.59 6.78
C THR A 123 -6.04 -15.10 6.94
N ASN A 124 -5.59 -15.93 5.99
CA ASN A 124 -5.76 -17.39 6.01
C ASN A 124 -4.41 -18.13 5.87
N ASP A 125 -3.32 -17.57 6.41
CA ASP A 125 -2.01 -18.24 6.44
C ASP A 125 -2.01 -19.53 7.28
N GLU A 126 -1.06 -20.43 7.01
CA GLU A 126 -0.86 -21.67 7.77
C GLU A 126 0.07 -21.50 8.97
N ASP A 127 0.68 -20.31 9.11
CA ASP A 127 1.73 -20.01 10.08
C ASP A 127 1.22 -19.42 11.41
N GLY A 128 -0.04 -19.01 11.45
CA GLY A 128 -0.66 -18.42 12.63
C GLY A 128 -0.44 -16.90 12.78
N ASN A 129 -0.05 -16.20 11.71
CA ASN A 129 0.31 -14.78 11.75
C ASN A 129 -0.88 -13.82 11.54
N GLN A 130 -2.12 -14.28 11.74
CA GLN A 130 -3.32 -13.52 11.37
C GLN A 130 -3.50 -12.22 12.17
N ASP A 131 -3.07 -12.18 13.44
CA ASP A 131 -3.11 -10.96 14.25
C ASP A 131 -2.17 -9.89 13.67
N ILE A 132 -0.96 -10.29 13.24
CA ILE A 132 0.01 -9.40 12.57
C ILE A 132 -0.56 -8.94 11.22
N ALA A 133 -1.19 -9.83 10.46
CA ALA A 133 -1.82 -9.49 9.18
C ALA A 133 -2.94 -8.45 9.36
N TYR A 134 -3.75 -8.59 10.42
CA TYR A 134 -4.79 -7.64 10.77
C TYR A 134 -4.21 -6.27 11.16
N GLU A 135 -3.20 -6.25 12.04
CA GLU A 135 -2.53 -5.01 12.45
C GLU A 135 -1.88 -4.28 11.29
N LEU A 136 -1.21 -5.01 10.39
CA LEU A 136 -0.63 -4.45 9.17
C LEU A 136 -1.73 -3.80 8.33
N LYS A 137 -2.81 -4.52 8.02
CA LYS A 137 -3.94 -3.98 7.26
C LYS A 137 -4.54 -2.72 7.89
N GLU A 138 -4.71 -2.67 9.21
CA GLU A 138 -5.21 -1.46 9.88
C GLU A 138 -4.19 -0.31 9.83
N ASN A 139 -2.88 -0.57 9.97
CA ASN A 139 -1.85 0.45 9.77
C ASN A 139 -1.89 1.05 8.36
N ILE A 140 -2.08 0.21 7.34
CA ILE A 140 -2.24 0.65 5.94
C ILE A 140 -3.43 1.58 5.78
N LYS A 141 -4.57 1.20 6.34
CA LYS A 141 -5.79 1.98 6.29
C LYS A 141 -5.61 3.33 6.99
N MET A 142 -5.01 3.34 8.17
CA MET A 142 -4.79 4.56 8.92
C MET A 142 -3.75 5.48 8.26
N ALA A 143 -2.68 4.93 7.69
CA ALA A 143 -1.73 5.71 6.89
C ALA A 143 -2.41 6.35 5.68
N ALA A 144 -3.38 5.68 5.07
CA ALA A 144 -4.20 6.24 4.01
C ALA A 144 -5.14 7.36 4.50
N ASP A 145 -5.68 7.25 5.72
CA ASP A 145 -6.54 8.27 6.33
C ASP A 145 -5.75 9.53 6.77
N LEU A 146 -4.52 9.38 7.27
CA LEU A 146 -3.67 10.48 7.76
C LEU A 146 -3.28 11.49 6.68
N MET A 147 -3.29 11.10 5.40
CA MET A 147 -3.03 12.03 4.29
C MET A 147 -4.15 13.06 4.05
N ASN A 148 -5.20 13.05 4.87
CA ASN A 148 -6.32 14.01 4.82
C ASN A 148 -6.22 15.22 5.77
N TYR A 149 -5.15 15.34 6.57
CA TYR A 149 -4.98 16.46 7.53
C TYR A 149 -3.94 17.50 7.09
#